data_AF-A0A821CV58-F1
#
_entry.id   AF-A0A821CV58-F1
#
_cell.length_a   1.000
_cell.length_b   1.000
_cell.length_c   1.000
_cell.angle_alpha   90.00
_cell.angle_beta   90.00
_cell.angle_gamma   90.00
#
_symmetry.space_group_name_H-M   'P 1'
#
loop_
_entity.id
_entity.type
_entity.pdbx_description
1 polymer ?
#
loop_
_entity_poly.entity_id
_entity_poly.type
_entity_poly.pdbx_seq_one_letter_code
_entity_poly.pdbx_strand_id
1 'polypeptide(L)'
;KCSPFHTKSKCYLSDLFQTQAFAFEVRQVDEFNKIAEYVYKITNYLSTNNIAHNMTIVKGDSFSSSENVLRIFVWFRQSVIKGYRFDRCNFAFVELSGFMPIHCEDVYNTLTELELCEHLNGLALSSEEQKRIKDDVKNLLDN
;
A
#
# COMPACT_ATOMS: atom_id res chain seq x y z
N LYS A 1 -1.06 1.14 -11.72
CA LYS A 1 -2.36 0.64 -12.22
C LYS A 1 -2.89 -0.35 -11.19
N CYS A 2 -4.19 -0.30 -10.87
CA CYS A 2 -4.80 -1.28 -9.98
C CYS A 2 -5.54 -2.34 -10.81
N SER A 3 -5.31 -3.61 -10.52
CA SER A 3 -5.94 -4.75 -11.18
C SER A 3 -6.99 -5.39 -10.24
N PRO A 4 -8.12 -5.91 -10.74
CA PRO A 4 -9.08 -6.61 -9.88
C PRO A 4 -8.41 -7.80 -9.17
N PHE A 5 -8.54 -7.86 -7.84
CA PHE A 5 -7.97 -8.92 -7.02
C PHE A 5 -9.04 -9.86 -6.47
N HIS A 6 -10.12 -9.29 -5.92
CA HIS A 6 -11.23 -10.04 -5.36
C HIS A 6 -12.56 -9.34 -5.63
N THR A 7 -13.38 -9.93 -6.49
CA THR A 7 -14.57 -9.28 -7.05
C THR A 7 -15.66 -9.03 -6.00
N LYS A 8 -15.93 -9.99 -5.10
CA LYS A 8 -17.02 -9.90 -4.11
C LYS A 8 -16.82 -8.75 -3.11
N SER A 9 -15.57 -8.50 -2.72
CA SER A 9 -15.20 -7.41 -1.80
C SER A 9 -14.80 -6.12 -2.52
N LYS A 10 -14.85 -6.10 -3.86
CA LYS A 10 -14.33 -4.99 -4.69
C LYS A 10 -12.89 -4.61 -4.32
N CYS A 11 -12.06 -5.61 -4.00
CA CYS A 11 -10.65 -5.41 -3.71
C CYS A 11 -9.83 -5.47 -5.00
N TYR A 12 -8.89 -4.54 -5.12
CA TYR A 12 -7.92 -4.44 -6.20
C TYR A 12 -6.52 -4.67 -5.65
N LEU A 13 -5.57 -4.97 -6.55
CA LEU A 13 -4.15 -5.02 -6.25
C LEU A 13 -3.44 -3.88 -6.99
N SER A 14 -2.65 -3.09 -6.27
CA SER A 14 -1.79 -2.08 -6.87
C SER A 14 -0.50 -2.72 -7.36
N ASP A 15 -0.26 -2.61 -8.67
CA ASP A 15 0.94 -3.11 -9.35
C ASP A 15 1.88 -1.95 -9.75
N LEU A 16 1.82 -0.82 -9.04
CA LEU A 16 2.62 0.38 -9.36
C LEU A 16 4.12 0.19 -9.07
N PHE A 17 4.44 -0.53 -8.00
CA PHE A 17 5.80 -0.82 -7.57
C PHE A 17 5.89 -2.30 -7.20
N GLN A 18 7.11 -2.81 -6.94
CA GLN A 18 7.25 -4.18 -6.41
C GLN A 18 6.60 -4.31 -5.02
N THR A 19 6.51 -3.21 -4.27
CA THR A 19 5.69 -3.12 -3.08
C THR A 19 4.22 -3.07 -3.48
N GLN A 20 3.48 -4.12 -3.16
CA GLN A 20 2.07 -4.26 -3.53
C GLN A 20 1.14 -3.68 -2.46
N ALA A 21 -0.06 -3.30 -2.87
CA ALA A 21 -1.13 -2.89 -1.95
C ALA A 21 -2.46 -3.52 -2.31
N PHE A 22 -3.23 -3.87 -1.29
CA PHE A 22 -4.67 -4.07 -1.43
C PHE A 22 -5.35 -2.72 -1.51
N ALA A 23 -6.20 -2.54 -2.51
CA ALA A 23 -6.85 -1.27 -2.76
C ALA A 23 -8.36 -1.40 -2.80
N PHE A 24 -9.06 -0.40 -2.28
CA PHE A 24 -10.51 -0.32 -2.23
C PHE A 24 -10.98 1.06 -2.67
N GLU A 25 -12.23 1.14 -3.09
CA GLU A 25 -12.89 2.38 -3.45
C GLU A 25 -14.21 2.48 -2.73
N VAL A 26 -14.46 3.60 -2.05
CA VAL A 26 -15.75 3.96 -1.49
C VAL A 26 -16.39 4.95 -2.46
N ARG A 27 -17.47 4.53 -3.14
CA ARG A 27 -18.22 5.41 -4.06
C ARG A 27 -19.36 6.09 -3.32
N GLN A 28 -19.97 5.37 -2.39
CA GLN A 28 -21.13 5.82 -1.65
C GLN A 28 -20.97 5.56 -0.14
N VAL A 29 -21.67 6.34 0.68
CA VAL A 29 -21.53 6.31 2.14
C VAL A 29 -22.00 4.97 2.73
N ASP A 30 -22.97 4.32 2.11
CA ASP A 30 -23.51 3.02 2.52
C ASP A 30 -22.52 1.87 2.32
N GLU A 31 -21.58 1.99 1.38
CA GLU A 31 -20.50 1.02 1.17
C GLU A 31 -19.41 1.11 2.25
N PHE A 32 -19.31 2.24 2.95
CA PHE A 32 -18.20 2.57 3.85
C PHE A 32 -18.00 1.51 4.92
N ASN A 33 -19.06 1.12 5.63
CA ASN A 33 -18.96 0.17 6.74
C ASN A 33 -18.44 -1.20 6.28
N LYS A 34 -18.91 -1.67 5.11
CA LYS A 34 -18.49 -2.95 4.55
C LYS A 34 -17.05 -2.94 4.07
N ILE A 35 -16.62 -1.85 3.43
CA ILE A 35 -15.22 -1.67 3.03
C ILE A 35 -14.31 -1.56 4.25
N ALA A 36 -14.73 -0.80 5.27
CA ALA A 36 -14.00 -0.67 6.52
C ALA A 36 -13.81 -2.04 7.22
N GLU A 37 -14.83 -2.91 7.19
CA GLU A 37 -14.73 -4.29 7.69
C GLU A 37 -13.65 -5.08 6.92
N TYR A 38 -13.63 -5.02 5.59
CA TYR A 38 -12.61 -5.69 4.79
C TYR A 38 -11.20 -5.16 5.05
N VAL A 39 -11.04 -3.83 5.12
CA VAL A 39 -9.78 -3.19 5.45
C VAL A 39 -9.32 -3.60 6.86
N TYR A 40 -10.24 -3.67 7.82
CA TYR A 40 -9.94 -4.16 9.17
C TYR A 40 -9.50 -5.63 9.16
N LYS A 41 -10.21 -6.53 8.46
CA LYS A 41 -9.81 -7.95 8.34
C LYS A 41 -8.37 -8.07 7.82
N ILE A 42 -8.02 -7.32 6.78
CA ILE A 42 -6.68 -7.33 6.19
C ILE A 42 -5.64 -6.76 7.17
N THR A 43 -5.86 -5.55 7.69
CA THR A 43 -4.89 -4.90 8.59
C THR A 43 -4.71 -5.67 9.91
N ASN A 44 -5.77 -6.29 10.42
CA ASN A 44 -5.71 -7.17 11.58
C ASN A 44 -4.90 -8.45 11.27
N TYR A 45 -5.09 -9.08 10.11
CA TYR A 45 -4.27 -10.20 9.66
C TYR A 45 -2.79 -9.81 9.56
N LEU A 46 -2.49 -8.68 8.91
CA LEU A 46 -1.11 -8.21 8.76
C LEU A 46 -0.46 -7.94 10.12
N SER A 47 -1.19 -7.28 11.03
CA SER A 47 -0.74 -7.00 12.40
C SER A 47 -0.48 -8.28 13.20
N THR A 48 -1.43 -9.22 13.16
CA THR A 48 -1.34 -10.50 13.89
C THR A 48 -0.16 -11.36 13.42
N ASN A 49 0.20 -11.24 12.14
CA ASN A 49 1.33 -11.95 11.53
C ASN A 49 2.64 -11.14 11.56
N ASN A 50 2.69 -10.01 12.27
CA ASN A 50 3.85 -9.11 12.34
C ASN A 50 4.35 -8.62 10.97
N ILE A 51 3.44 -8.43 10.02
CA ILE A 51 3.74 -7.90 8.69
C ILE A 51 3.59 -6.38 8.75
N ALA A 52 4.70 -5.67 8.47
CA ALA A 52 4.69 -4.21 8.41
C ALA A 52 3.77 -3.73 7.27
N HIS A 53 2.98 -2.70 7.56
CA HIS A 53 2.04 -2.16 6.58
C HIS A 53 1.79 -0.67 6.79
N ASN A 54 1.45 0.02 5.71
CA ASN A 54 1.00 1.40 5.72
C ASN A 54 -0.39 1.49 5.09
N MET A 55 -1.22 2.38 5.62
CA MET A 55 -2.53 2.68 5.04
C MET A 55 -2.56 4.12 4.53
N THR A 56 -3.05 4.30 3.32
CA THR A 56 -3.24 5.61 2.71
C THR A 56 -4.69 5.75 2.26
N ILE A 57 -5.30 6.88 2.60
CA ILE A 57 -6.68 7.21 2.22
C ILE A 57 -6.65 8.54 1.47
N VAL A 58 -7.11 8.54 0.22
CA VAL A 58 -7.08 9.72 -0.66
C VAL A 58 -8.33 9.80 -1.53
N LYS A 59 -8.72 11.02 -1.90
CA LYS A 59 -9.72 11.23 -2.96
C LYS A 59 -9.04 11.09 -4.33
N GLY A 60 -9.70 10.46 -5.29
CA GLY A 60 -9.21 10.37 -6.66
C GLY A 60 -10.26 9.79 -7.60
N ASP A 61 -9.89 9.57 -8.85
CA ASP A 61 -10.79 8.93 -9.82
C ASP A 61 -11.07 7.47 -9.44
N SER A 62 -11.94 6.76 -10.12
CA SER A 62 -12.08 5.33 -9.88
C SER A 62 -11.01 4.54 -10.65
N PHE A 63 -10.71 3.32 -10.25
CA PHE A 63 -9.73 2.45 -10.90
C PHE A 63 -10.22 2.01 -12.29
N SER A 64 -11.52 2.16 -12.56
CA SER A 64 -12.17 1.77 -13.81
C SER A 64 -12.87 2.92 -14.55
N SER A 65 -12.95 4.12 -13.96
CA SER A 65 -13.69 5.27 -14.52
C SER A 65 -13.18 6.60 -13.97
N SER A 66 -13.53 7.72 -14.59
CA SER A 66 -13.22 9.08 -14.11
C SER A 66 -14.16 9.60 -13.01
N GLU A 67 -14.89 8.71 -12.34
CA GLU A 67 -15.75 9.07 -11.21
C GLU A 67 -14.90 9.39 -9.98
N ASN A 68 -15.20 10.45 -9.25
CA ASN A 68 -14.49 10.77 -8.02
C ASN A 68 -14.93 9.85 -6.88
N VAL A 69 -13.99 9.14 -6.28
CA VAL A 69 -14.19 8.17 -5.19
C VAL A 69 -13.17 8.40 -4.08
N LEU A 70 -13.41 7.81 -2.91
CA LEU A 70 -12.38 7.68 -1.89
C LEU A 70 -11.61 6.37 -2.13
N ARG A 71 -10.30 6.46 -2.35
CA ARG A 71 -9.42 5.30 -2.50
C ARG A 71 -8.73 5.00 -1.17
N ILE A 72 -8.68 3.73 -0.83
CA ILE A 72 -7.95 3.22 0.34
C ILE A 72 -6.90 2.24 -0.18
N PHE A 73 -5.64 2.42 0.24
CA PHE A 73 -4.54 1.52 -0.07
C PHE A 73 -3.96 0.98 1.22
N VAL A 74 -3.81 -0.34 1.29
CA VAL A 74 -3.13 -1.06 2.37
C VAL A 74 -1.89 -1.70 1.78
N TRP A 75 -0.76 -1.02 1.93
CA TRP A 75 0.55 -1.46 1.47
C TRP A 75 1.15 -2.42 2.48
N PHE A 76 1.53 -3.62 2.05
CA PHE A 76 2.25 -4.58 2.88
C PHE A 76 3.70 -4.67 2.41
N ARG A 77 4.64 -4.68 3.35
CA ARG A 77 6.04 -4.38 3.06
C ARG A 77 6.98 -5.07 4.04
N GLN A 78 8.25 -5.13 3.68
CA GLN A 78 9.30 -5.53 4.61
C GLN A 78 9.43 -4.52 5.75
N SER A 79 9.72 -4.98 6.96
CA SER A 79 9.92 -4.11 8.11
C SER A 79 11.25 -3.36 8.03
N VAL A 80 11.24 -2.06 8.30
CA VAL A 80 12.43 -1.19 8.27
C VAL A 80 12.84 -0.84 9.70
N ILE A 81 13.31 -1.85 10.44
CA ILE A 81 13.73 -1.70 11.85
C ILE A 81 15.16 -1.15 11.95
N LYS A 82 15.95 -1.18 10.86
CA LYS A 82 17.36 -0.81 10.88
C LYS A 82 17.60 0.56 10.23
N GLY A 83 17.92 1.56 11.07
CA GLY A 83 18.68 2.73 10.64
C GLY A 83 17.87 3.97 10.31
N TYR A 84 17.02 4.43 11.23
CA TYR A 84 16.61 5.83 11.24
C TYR A 84 17.87 6.70 11.29
N ARG A 85 18.14 7.43 10.22
CA ARG A 85 19.29 8.33 10.14
C ARG A 85 18.83 9.70 9.66
N PHE A 86 19.18 10.74 10.40
CA PHE A 86 18.85 12.13 10.04
C PHE A 86 19.56 12.60 8.76
N ASP A 87 20.62 11.91 8.33
CA ASP A 87 21.39 12.23 7.13
C ASP A 87 20.91 11.49 5.86
N ARG A 88 19.75 10.81 5.91
CA ARG A 88 19.19 10.04 4.78
C ARG A 88 17.66 10.18 4.70
N CYS A 89 17.10 9.86 3.53
CA CYS A 89 15.66 9.65 3.40
C CYS A 89 15.24 8.41 4.21
N ASN A 90 14.36 8.60 5.20
CA ASN A 90 13.83 7.51 6.02
C ASN A 90 12.52 7.03 5.41
N PHE A 91 12.59 6.05 4.52
CA PHE A 91 11.44 5.51 3.78
C PHE A 91 10.60 4.57 4.67
N ALA A 92 9.64 5.13 5.42
CA ALA A 92 8.87 4.36 6.40
C ALA A 92 7.38 4.69 6.50
N PHE A 93 6.87 5.69 5.77
CA PHE A 93 5.57 6.27 6.10
C PHE A 93 4.64 6.51 4.90
N VAL A 94 4.98 7.45 4.02
CA VAL A 94 4.07 7.99 2.99
C VAL A 94 4.66 7.94 1.59
N GLU A 95 5.87 7.42 1.45
CA GLU A 95 6.59 7.36 0.18
C GLU A 95 5.88 6.45 -0.81
N LEU A 96 5.25 5.38 -0.31
CA LEU A 96 4.39 4.49 -1.10
C LEU A 96 3.12 5.18 -1.61
N SER A 97 2.72 6.30 -1.01
CA SER A 97 1.64 7.16 -1.50
C SER A 97 2.11 8.28 -2.44
N GLY A 98 3.40 8.32 -2.77
CA GLY A 98 4.00 9.33 -3.64
C GLY A 98 4.44 10.61 -2.92
N PHE A 99 4.40 10.65 -1.57
CA PHE A 99 4.91 11.78 -0.81
C PHE A 99 6.30 11.47 -0.26
N MET A 100 7.30 12.28 -0.64
CA MET A 100 8.69 12.09 -0.25
C MET A 100 9.15 13.19 0.72
N PRO A 101 9.27 12.89 2.03
CA PRO A 101 9.87 13.84 2.96
C PRO A 101 11.39 13.86 2.79
N ILE A 102 11.94 14.98 2.28
CA ILE A 102 13.38 15.19 2.15
C ILE A 102 13.82 16.24 3.17
N HIS A 103 14.73 15.87 4.05
CA HIS A 103 15.22 16.72 5.14
C HIS A 103 16.67 17.19 4.96
N CYS A 104 17.34 16.72 3.92
CA CYS A 104 18.73 17.05 3.61
C CYS A 104 18.80 17.70 2.23
N GLU A 105 19.42 18.89 2.16
CA GLU A 105 19.55 19.66 0.92
C GLU A 105 20.36 18.90 -0.13
N ASP A 106 21.44 18.23 0.26
CA ASP A 106 22.23 17.41 -0.66
C ASP A 106 21.37 16.32 -1.29
N VAL A 107 20.58 15.61 -0.47
CA VAL A 107 19.67 14.57 -0.97
C VAL A 107 18.59 15.17 -1.87
N TYR A 108 18.06 16.36 -1.54
CA TYR A 108 17.08 17.04 -2.39
C TYR A 108 17.65 17.35 -3.77
N ASN A 109 18.92 17.76 -3.84
CA ASN A 109 19.58 18.14 -5.08
C ASN A 109 20.07 16.94 -5.91
N THR A 110 20.31 15.78 -5.28
CA THR A 110 20.89 14.62 -5.98
C THR A 110 19.94 13.45 -6.18
N LEU A 111 18.87 13.31 -5.39
CA LEU A 111 17.99 12.15 -5.45
C LEU A 111 17.30 12.07 -6.81
N THR A 112 17.55 10.96 -7.50
CA THR A 112 16.92 10.65 -8.79
C THR A 112 15.67 9.79 -8.63
N GLU A 113 14.80 9.81 -9.65
CA GLU A 113 13.64 8.91 -9.71
C GLU A 113 14.05 7.43 -9.69
N LEU A 114 15.18 7.08 -10.30
CA LEU A 114 15.71 5.73 -10.32
C LEU A 114 16.06 5.25 -8.91
N GLU A 115 16.84 6.04 -8.16
CA GLU A 115 17.22 5.73 -6.78
C GLU A 115 15.99 5.65 -5.88
N LEU A 116 14.99 6.49 -6.12
CA LEU A 116 13.72 6.41 -5.41
C LEU A 116 13.00 5.09 -5.71
N CYS A 117 12.89 4.69 -6.97
CA CYS A 117 12.27 3.42 -7.35
C CYS A 117 13.02 2.22 -6.74
N GLU A 118 14.34 2.25 -6.72
CA GLU A 118 15.17 1.23 -6.07
C GLU A 118 14.87 1.14 -4.57
N HIS A 119 14.76 2.26 -3.87
CA HIS A 119 14.38 2.28 -2.45
C HIS A 119 12.98 1.71 -2.24
N LEU A 120 11.99 2.16 -3.02
CA LEU A 120 10.60 1.69 -2.92
C LEU A 120 10.48 0.19 -3.26
N ASN A 121 11.31 -0.32 -4.16
CA ASN A 121 11.39 -1.75 -4.47
C ASN A 121 12.08 -2.54 -3.36
N GLY A 122 13.09 -1.97 -2.70
CA GLY A 122 13.72 -2.56 -1.51
C GLY A 122 12.80 -2.69 -0.30
N LEU A 123 11.62 -2.07 -0.34
CA LEU A 123 10.57 -2.23 0.66
C LEU A 123 9.68 -3.46 0.42
N ALA A 124 9.78 -4.09 -0.75
CA ALA A 124 8.93 -5.21 -1.11
C ALA A 124 9.30 -6.47 -0.31
N LEU A 125 8.29 -7.27 0.03
CA LEU A 125 8.52 -8.64 0.53
C LEU A 125 8.96 -9.56 -0.61
N SER A 126 9.51 -10.73 -0.28
CA SER A 126 9.82 -11.75 -1.28
C SER A 126 8.58 -12.20 -2.06
N SER A 127 8.75 -12.66 -3.29
CA SER A 127 7.65 -13.13 -4.15
C SER A 127 6.80 -14.22 -3.47
N GLU A 128 7.44 -15.13 -2.74
CA GLU A 128 6.81 -16.20 -1.97
C GLU A 128 5.93 -15.66 -0.84
N GLU A 129 6.44 -14.68 -0.08
CA GLU A 129 5.67 -14.02 0.98
C GLU A 129 4.50 -13.23 0.42
N GLN A 130 4.71 -12.47 -0.65
CA GLN A 130 3.63 -11.73 -1.31
C GLN A 130 2.54 -12.68 -1.79
N LYS A 131 2.91 -13.82 -2.39
CA LYS A 131 1.96 -14.85 -2.82
C LYS A 131 1.17 -15.40 -1.63
N ARG A 132 1.85 -15.80 -0.55
CA ARG A 132 1.20 -16.31 0.67
C ARG A 132 0.19 -15.31 1.24
N ILE A 133 0.58 -14.05 1.38
CA ILE A 133 -0.29 -12.98 1.89
C ILE A 133 -1.52 -12.80 1.01
N LYS A 134 -1.35 -12.81 -0.32
CA LYS A 134 -2.47 -12.73 -1.27
C LYS A 134 -3.42 -13.92 -1.11
N ASP A 135 -2.90 -15.13 -1.04
CA ASP A 135 -3.73 -16.33 -0.88
C ASP A 135 -4.51 -16.31 0.46
N ASP A 136 -3.86 -15.92 1.55
CA ASP A 136 -4.50 -15.79 2.87
C ASP A 136 -5.57 -14.68 2.88
N VAL A 137 -5.28 -13.51 2.32
CA VAL A 137 -6.23 -12.39 2.23
C VAL A 137 -7.43 -12.75 1.37
N LYS A 138 -7.23 -13.50 0.28
CA LYS A 138 -8.33 -13.97 -0.55
C LYS A 138 -9.31 -14.83 0.26
N ASN A 139 -8.79 -15.80 1.01
CA ASN A 139 -9.58 -16.65 1.91
C ASN A 139 -10.28 -15.84 3.01
N LEU A 140 -9.63 -14.80 3.54
CA LEU A 140 -10.23 -13.91 4.56
C LEU A 140 -11.40 -13.08 4.02
N LEU A 141 -11.39 -12.72 2.73
CA LEU A 141 -12.44 -11.91 2.11
C LEU A 141 -13.61 -12.75 1.57
N ASP A 142 -13.41 -14.04 1.36
CA ASP A 142 -14.45 -14.99 0.99
C ASP A 142 -15.42 -15.29 2.15
N ASN A 143 -14.89 -15.29 3.38
CA ASN A 143 -15.60 -15.49 4.65
C ASN A 143 -16.23 -14.20 5.21
#